data_AF-A0A434WHF2-F1
#
_entry.id   AF-A0A434WHF2-F1
#
_cell.length_a   1.000
_cell.length_b   1.000
_cell.length_c   1.000
_cell.angle_alpha   90.00
_cell.angle_beta   90.00
_cell.angle_gamma   90.00
#
_symmetry.space_group_name_H-M   'P 1'
#
loop_
_entity.id
_entity.type
_entity.pdbx_description
1 polymer ?
#
loop_
_entity_poly.entity_id
_entity_poly.type
_entity_poly.pdbx_seq_one_letter_code
_entity_poly.pdbx_strand_id
1 'polypeptide(L)'
;MTQSPETRFRTSLLEENDGPPVNPADNRTMGEIIAARFSRRGFLKGSLAVSAIAATVSPLALVAADEARAAEASAFKFDELEAGIDDKHHVAPGYDL
;
A
#
# COMPACT_ATOMS: atom_id res chain seq x y z
N MET A 1 -54.30 29.12 -10.86
CA MET A 1 -53.51 28.88 -9.63
C MET A 1 -52.05 29.16 -9.97
N THR A 2 -51.59 30.38 -9.69
CA THR A 2 -50.20 30.80 -9.91
C THR A 2 -49.39 30.40 -8.67
N GLN A 3 -48.44 29.48 -8.85
CA GLN A 3 -47.57 28.99 -7.78
C GLN A 3 -46.53 30.07 -7.45
N SER A 4 -46.51 30.54 -6.20
CA SER A 4 -45.51 31.48 -5.70
C SER A 4 -44.12 30.83 -5.71
N PRO A 5 -43.03 31.55 -6.05
CA PRO A 5 -41.70 30.99 -6.04
C PRO A 5 -41.28 30.72 -4.58
N GLU A 6 -41.14 29.45 -4.23
CA GLU A 6 -40.55 29.00 -2.96
C GLU A 6 -39.15 29.62 -2.83
N THR A 7 -39.02 30.59 -1.93
CA THR A 7 -37.74 31.26 -1.66
C THR A 7 -36.91 30.33 -0.78
N ARG A 8 -36.26 29.35 -1.40
CA ARG A 8 -35.33 28.45 -0.70
C ARG A 8 -34.09 29.23 -0.28
N PHE A 9 -33.67 29.07 0.97
CA PHE A 9 -32.42 29.67 1.45
C PHE A 9 -31.24 29.07 0.69
N ARG A 10 -30.29 29.91 0.25
CA ARG A 10 -29.14 29.45 -0.56
C ARG A 10 -28.39 28.28 0.09
N THR A 11 -28.32 28.24 1.41
CA THR A 11 -27.65 27.19 2.18
C THR A 11 -28.35 25.83 2.06
N SER A 12 -29.67 25.77 1.91
CA SER A 12 -30.40 24.49 1.77
C SER A 12 -30.22 23.84 0.39
N LEU A 13 -29.69 24.57 -0.60
CA LEU A 13 -29.38 24.03 -1.92
C LEU A 13 -28.05 23.24 -1.93
N LEU A 14 -27.20 23.40 -0.90
CA LEU A 14 -25.94 22.68 -0.80
C LEU A 14 -26.14 21.22 -0.39
N GLU A 15 -27.19 20.92 0.38
CA GLU A 15 -27.55 19.56 0.79
C GLU A 15 -28.15 18.74 -0.37
N GLU A 16 -28.80 19.40 -1.33
CA GLU A 16 -29.29 18.76 -2.57
C GLU A 16 -28.21 18.67 -3.66
N ASN A 17 -27.05 19.29 -3.44
CA ASN A 17 -25.92 19.27 -4.38
C ASN A 17 -25.00 18.08 -4.11
N ASP A 18 -25.56 16.87 -4.21
CA ASP A 18 -24.78 15.65 -4.38
C ASP A 18 -24.14 15.69 -5.77
N GLY A 19 -23.00 16.36 -5.86
CA GLY A 19 -22.16 16.31 -7.04
C GLY A 19 -21.88 14.86 -7.44
N PRO A 20 -21.63 14.58 -8.73
CA PRO A 20 -21.36 13.22 -9.15
C PRO A 20 -20.19 12.63 -8.33
N PRO A 21 -20.34 11.42 -7.77
CA PRO A 21 -19.27 10.81 -6.98
C PRO A 21 -18.07 10.59 -7.88
N VAL A 22 -17.00 11.37 -7.65
CA VAL A 22 -15.74 11.28 -8.39
C VAL A 22 -14.63 10.93 -7.41
N ASN A 23 -13.98 9.79 -7.63
CA ASN A 23 -12.69 9.49 -7.03
C ASN A 23 -11.62 9.80 -8.08
N PRO A 24 -10.86 10.90 -7.95
CA PRO A 24 -9.82 11.27 -8.92
C PRO A 24 -8.55 10.42 -8.79
N ALA A 25 -8.47 9.54 -7.79
CA ALA A 25 -7.28 8.72 -7.58
C ALA A 25 -7.31 7.46 -8.46
N ASP A 26 -6.22 7.22 -9.18
CA ASP A 26 -5.93 5.96 -9.88
C ASP A 26 -5.49 4.85 -8.90
N ASN A 27 -5.83 4.97 -7.62
CA ASN A 27 -5.47 3.99 -6.62
C ASN A 27 -6.30 2.71 -6.81
N ARG A 28 -5.67 1.59 -6.48
CA ARG A 28 -6.34 0.30 -6.52
C ARG A 28 -7.55 0.33 -5.60
N THR A 29 -8.67 -0.17 -6.10
CA THR A 29 -9.87 -0.37 -5.30
C THR A 29 -9.59 -1.38 -4.19
N MET A 30 -10.36 -1.30 -3.09
CA MET A 30 -10.26 -2.28 -2.02
C MET A 30 -10.44 -3.72 -2.53
N GLY A 31 -11.34 -3.93 -3.50
CA GLY A 31 -11.54 -5.23 -4.15
C GLY A 31 -10.29 -5.75 -4.87
N GLU A 32 -9.57 -4.87 -5.58
CA GLU A 32 -8.31 -5.24 -6.24
C GLU A 32 -7.21 -5.56 -5.23
N ILE A 33 -7.16 -4.83 -4.10
CA ILE A 33 -6.21 -5.10 -3.00
C ILE A 33 -6.47 -6.48 -2.41
N ILE A 34 -7.74 -6.81 -2.13
CA ILE A 34 -8.16 -8.11 -1.60
C ILE A 34 -7.86 -9.22 -2.61
N ALA A 35 -8.22 -9.04 -3.89
CA ALA A 35 -8.00 -10.05 -4.93
C ALA A 35 -6.51 -10.40 -5.10
N ALA A 36 -5.60 -9.41 -5.03
CA ALA A 36 -4.18 -9.70 -5.09
C ALA A 36 -3.66 -10.52 -3.90
N ARG A 37 -4.19 -10.29 -2.69
CA ARG A 37 -3.76 -10.99 -1.47
C ARG A 37 -4.42 -12.37 -1.29
N PHE A 38 -5.68 -12.50 -1.68
CA PHE A 38 -6.53 -13.65 -1.32
C PHE A 38 -7.16 -14.36 -2.53
N SER A 39 -6.63 -14.19 -3.74
CA SER A 39 -7.14 -14.95 -4.89
C SER A 39 -6.77 -16.44 -4.79
N ARG A 40 -7.73 -17.31 -5.15
CA ARG A 40 -7.51 -18.76 -5.29
C ARG A 40 -6.35 -19.09 -6.24
N ARG A 41 -6.26 -18.35 -7.35
CA ARG A 41 -5.18 -18.50 -8.34
C ARG A 41 -3.82 -18.09 -7.77
N GLY A 42 -3.77 -16.99 -7.02
CA GLY A 42 -2.54 -16.57 -6.34
C GLY A 42 -2.08 -17.61 -5.34
N PHE A 43 -3.00 -18.13 -4.53
CA PHE A 43 -2.73 -19.22 -3.59
C PHE A 43 -2.18 -20.47 -4.29
N LEU A 44 -2.86 -20.98 -5.31
CA LEU A 44 -2.42 -22.17 -6.06
C LEU A 44 -1.04 -21.97 -6.71
N LYS A 45 -0.77 -20.79 -7.29
CA LYS A 45 0.54 -20.46 -7.84
C LYS A 45 1.63 -20.43 -6.77
N GLY A 46 1.35 -19.81 -5.62
CA GLY A 46 2.28 -19.76 -4.50
C GLY A 46 2.62 -21.16 -3.98
N SER A 47 1.60 -21.98 -3.74
CA SER A 47 1.77 -23.37 -3.30
C SER A 47 2.57 -24.20 -4.31
N LEU A 48 2.28 -24.07 -5.61
CA LEU A 48 3.04 -24.76 -6.67
C LEU A 48 4.52 -24.33 -6.67
N ALA A 49 4.81 -23.03 -6.52
CA ALA A 49 6.19 -22.54 -6.49
C ALA A 49 6.97 -23.14 -5.31
N VAL A 50 6.37 -23.15 -4.11
CA VAL A 50 6.96 -23.76 -2.91
C VAL A 50 7.21 -25.26 -3.13
N SER A 51 6.23 -25.99 -3.65
CA SER A 51 6.39 -27.42 -3.94
C SER A 51 7.47 -27.69 -4.99
N ALA A 52 7.55 -26.88 -6.05
CA ALA A 52 8.58 -27.02 -7.08
C ALA A 52 9.98 -26.80 -6.51
N ILE A 53 10.17 -25.77 -5.67
CA ILE A 53 11.44 -25.52 -4.97
C ILE A 53 11.77 -26.70 -4.06
N ALA A 54 10.83 -27.14 -3.23
CA ALA A 54 11.05 -28.28 -2.33
C ALA A 54 11.38 -29.59 -3.06
N ALA A 55 10.80 -29.80 -4.25
CA ALA A 55 11.06 -30.98 -5.07
C ALA A 55 12.41 -30.93 -5.81
N THR A 56 12.89 -29.73 -6.15
CA THR A 56 14.12 -29.55 -6.97
C THR A 56 15.36 -29.24 -6.13
N VAL A 57 15.19 -28.67 -4.94
CA VAL A 57 16.28 -28.35 -4.02
C VAL A 57 16.33 -29.41 -2.92
N SER A 58 17.40 -30.21 -2.91
CA SER A 58 17.63 -31.18 -1.85
C SER A 58 17.84 -30.48 -0.50
N PRO A 59 17.30 -30.99 0.63
CA PRO A 59 17.61 -30.47 1.96
C PRO A 59 19.12 -30.41 2.24
N LEU A 60 19.90 -31.34 1.69
CA LEU A 60 21.37 -31.31 1.77
C LEU A 60 21.97 -30.13 1.01
N ALA A 61 21.37 -29.70 -0.10
CA ALA A 61 21.82 -28.53 -0.84
C ALA A 61 21.53 -27.22 -0.09
N LEU A 62 20.46 -27.17 0.73
CA LEU A 62 20.20 -26.04 1.62
C LEU A 62 21.17 -25.99 2.81
N VAL A 63 21.54 -27.15 3.37
CA VAL A 63 22.51 -27.24 4.47
C VAL A 63 23.94 -26.99 4.00
N ALA A 64 24.29 -27.44 2.79
CA ALA A 64 25.58 -27.19 2.17
C ALA A 64 25.65 -25.85 1.43
N ALA A 65 24.56 -25.07 1.42
CA ALA A 65 24.58 -23.73 0.86
C ALA A 65 25.54 -22.86 1.68
N ASP A 66 26.43 -22.16 0.97
CA ASP A 66 27.29 -21.16 1.60
C ASP A 66 26.45 -20.09 2.30
N GLU A 67 27.03 -19.50 3.34
CA GLU A 67 26.38 -18.44 4.10
C GLU A 67 25.91 -17.32 3.17
N ALA A 68 24.63 -16.98 3.26
CA ALA A 68 24.03 -15.96 2.42
C ALA A 68 24.78 -14.63 2.64
N ARG A 69 25.51 -14.18 1.63
CA ARG A 69 26.17 -12.88 1.62
C ARG A 69 25.12 -11.80 1.40
N ALA A 70 24.29 -11.56 2.41
CA ALA A 70 23.51 -10.33 2.48
C ALA A 70 24.51 -9.17 2.46
N ALA A 71 24.24 -8.14 1.67
CA ALA A 71 25.03 -6.92 1.77
C ALA A 71 24.87 -6.39 3.21
N GLU A 72 25.96 -6.28 3.96
CA GLU A 72 25.96 -5.62 5.28
C GLU A 72 25.60 -4.15 5.17
N ALA A 73 25.80 -3.56 3.98
CA ALA A 73 25.42 -2.18 3.72
C ALA A 73 23.90 -2.03 3.78
N SER A 74 23.44 -1.09 4.61
CA SER A 74 22.04 -0.68 4.64
C SER A 74 21.55 -0.38 3.23
N ALA A 75 20.31 -0.81 2.92
CA ALA A 75 19.65 -0.43 1.67
C ALA A 75 19.46 1.09 1.56
N PHE A 76 19.53 1.78 2.70
CA PHE A 76 19.44 3.22 2.80
C PHE A 76 20.84 3.83 2.78
N LYS A 77 20.99 4.91 2.00
CA LYS A 77 22.23 5.68 1.91
C LYS A 77 22.35 6.76 2.99
N PHE A 78 21.43 6.79 3.93
CA PHE A 78 21.38 7.81 4.99
C PHE A 78 21.72 7.18 6.34
N ASP A 79 22.26 8.00 7.23
CA ASP A 79 22.50 7.62 8.61
C ASP A 79 21.17 7.46 9.34
N GLU A 80 20.94 6.31 9.96
CA GLU A 80 19.72 6.03 10.71
C GLU A 80 19.56 7.04 11.85
N LEU A 81 18.40 7.70 11.89
CA LEU A 81 18.04 8.63 12.93
C LEU A 81 17.39 7.88 14.10
N GLU A 82 17.80 8.18 15.32
CA GLU A 82 17.11 7.70 16.51
C GLU A 82 15.72 8.34 16.58
N ALA A 83 14.69 7.53 16.85
CA ALA A 83 13.32 8.01 16.95
C ALA A 83 13.15 8.92 18.18
N GLY A 84 13.32 10.23 17.97
CA GLY A 84 13.06 11.26 18.98
C GLY A 84 11.56 11.55 19.08
N ILE A 85 11.03 11.57 20.31
CA ILE A 85 9.68 12.08 20.59
C ILE A 85 9.84 13.56 20.95
N ASP A 86 9.92 14.41 19.94
CA ASP A 86 9.89 15.87 20.12
C ASP A 86 8.97 16.53 19.11
N ASP A 87 8.81 17.85 19.23
CA ASP A 87 7.88 18.64 18.41
C ASP A 87 8.40 18.87 16.98
N LYS A 88 9.55 18.29 16.57
CA LYS A 88 10.19 18.50 15.27
C LYS A 88 10.15 17.25 14.40
N HIS A 89 10.01 17.47 13.09
CA HIS A 89 10.21 16.40 12.10
C HIS A 89 11.70 16.23 11.85
N HIS A 90 12.25 15.07 12.25
CA HIS A 90 13.66 14.73 12.00
C HIS A 90 13.81 14.13 10.60
N VAL A 91 14.69 14.73 9.80
CA VAL A 91 15.05 14.25 8.47
C VAL A 91 16.56 14.02 8.42
N ALA A 92 16.97 12.94 7.75
CA ALA A 92 18.37 12.55 7.73
C ALA A 92 19.22 13.61 7.00
N PRO A 93 20.47 13.85 7.43
CA PRO A 93 21.34 14.82 6.78
C PRO A 93 21.45 14.59 5.27
N GLY A 94 21.27 15.64 4.47
CA GLY A 94 21.34 15.57 3.00
C GLY A 94 20.00 15.30 2.29
N TYR A 95 18.90 15.24 3.03
CA TYR A 95 17.54 15.20 2.49
C TYR A 95 16.75 16.41 2.99
N ASP A 96 16.06 17.10 2.10
CA ASP A 96 15.14 18.20 2.45
C ASP A 96 13.69 17.70 2.50
N LEU A 97 12.87 18.38 3.31
CA LEU A 97 11.41 18.24 3.36
C LEU A 97 10.75 18.79 2.08
#